data_AF-A0A2E5JKJ9-F1
#
_entry.id   AF-A0A2E5JKJ9-F1
#
_cell.length_a   1.000
_cell.length_b   1.000
_cell.length_c   1.000
_cell.angle_alpha   90.00
_cell.angle_beta   90.00
_cell.angle_gamma   90.00
#
_symmetry.space_group_name_H-M   'P 1'
#
loop_
_entity.id
_entity.type
_entity.pdbx_description
1 polymer ?
#
loop_
_entity_poly.entity_id
_entity_poly.type
_entity_poly.pdbx_seq_one_letter_code
_entity_poly.pdbx_strand_id
1 'polypeptide(L)'
;MKRAKITLFSIAFFAIVTIGVGIGAWLYTSPFARVLSANYAKEMCSCLFVSELSQDHCENYSSQYVKPAGQQIDLVSKKVIAWGWGNESEASWISQREGCRLNLAHNTSNK
;
A
#
# COMPACT_ATOMS: atom_id res chain seq x y z
N MET A 1 -47.93 16.49 2.10
CA MET A 1 -47.52 15.10 1.78
C MET A 1 -46.70 14.96 0.49
N LYS A 2 -47.08 15.55 -0.66
CA LYS A 2 -46.32 15.41 -1.92
C LYS A 2 -44.90 15.95 -1.86
N ARG A 3 -44.69 17.14 -1.26
CA ARG A 3 -43.37 17.74 -1.07
C ARG A 3 -42.45 16.85 -0.21
N ALA A 4 -42.95 16.34 0.92
CA ALA A 4 -42.21 15.42 1.79
C ALA A 4 -41.79 14.12 1.07
N LYS A 5 -42.68 13.55 0.24
CA LYS A 5 -42.36 12.37 -0.58
C LYS A 5 -41.29 12.66 -1.63
N ILE A 6 -41.35 13.81 -2.30
CA ILE A 6 -40.33 14.24 -3.27
C ILE A 6 -38.98 14.43 -2.58
N THR A 7 -38.95 15.11 -1.43
CA THR A 7 -37.71 15.31 -0.66
C THR A 7 -37.09 13.99 -0.22
N LEU A 8 -37.90 13.03 0.27
CA LEU A 8 -37.41 11.71 0.65
C LEU A 8 -36.80 10.96 -0.54
N PHE A 9 -37.46 11.05 -1.71
CA PHE A 9 -37.00 10.39 -2.93
C PHE A 9 -35.68 10.99 -3.44
N SER A 10 -35.55 12.32 -3.38
CA SER A 10 -34.30 13.00 -3.73
C SER A 10 -33.15 12.59 -2.81
N ILE A 11 -33.38 12.54 -1.48
CA ILE A 11 -32.36 12.10 -0.53
C ILE A 11 -31.94 10.66 -0.80
N ALA A 12 -32.91 9.76 -1.00
CA ALA A 12 -32.63 8.37 -1.32
C ALA A 12 -31.82 8.23 -2.62
N PHE A 13 -32.18 8.99 -3.66
CA PHE A 13 -31.46 8.99 -4.92
C PHE A 13 -30.01 9.46 -4.76
N PHE A 14 -29.79 10.60 -4.09
CA PHE A 14 -28.44 11.09 -3.84
C PHE A 14 -27.61 10.11 -2.99
N ALA A 15 -28.20 9.49 -1.97
CA ALA A 15 -27.53 8.48 -1.17
C ALA A 15 -27.12 7.24 -2.01
N ILE A 16 -27.99 6.78 -2.89
CA ILE A 16 -27.68 5.66 -3.80
C ILE A 16 -26.53 6.02 -4.75
N VAL A 17 -26.58 7.24 -5.33
CA VAL A 17 -25.52 7.70 -6.24
C VAL A 17 -24.19 7.83 -5.52
N THR A 18 -24.14 8.42 -4.31
CA THR A 18 -22.88 8.58 -3.57
C THR A 18 -22.29 7.24 -3.13
N ILE A 19 -23.13 6.30 -2.67
CA ILE A 19 -22.70 4.94 -2.34
C ILE A 19 -22.17 4.23 -3.58
N GLY A 20 -22.88 4.31 -4.71
CA GLY A 20 -22.48 3.69 -5.96
C GLY A 20 -21.12 4.22 -6.46
N VAL A 21 -20.92 5.54 -6.43
CA VAL A 21 -19.64 6.17 -6.76
C VAL A 21 -18.54 5.75 -5.79
N GLY A 22 -18.82 5.71 -4.49
CA GLY A 22 -17.87 5.28 -3.47
C GLY A 22 -17.39 3.85 -3.66
N ILE A 23 -18.31 2.91 -3.93
CA ILE A 23 -17.99 1.51 -4.25
C ILE A 23 -17.17 1.42 -5.54
N GLY A 24 -17.59 2.14 -6.60
CA GLY A 24 -16.85 2.15 -7.87
C GLY A 24 -15.41 2.65 -7.71
N ALA A 25 -15.21 3.74 -6.96
CA ALA A 25 -13.90 4.30 -6.67
C ALA A 25 -13.03 3.32 -5.84
N TRP A 26 -13.63 2.65 -4.85
CA TRP A 26 -12.92 1.65 -4.05
C TRP A 26 -12.48 0.45 -4.89
N LEU A 27 -13.36 -0.10 -5.73
CA LEU A 27 -13.03 -1.21 -6.61
C LEU A 27 -11.91 -0.85 -7.60
N TYR A 28 -11.89 0.39 -8.10
CA TYR A 28 -10.86 0.86 -9.02
C TYR A 28 -9.49 1.08 -8.34
N THR A 29 -9.49 1.58 -7.09
CA THR A 29 -8.23 1.96 -6.40
C THR A 29 -7.66 0.88 -5.48
N SER A 30 -8.48 -0.04 -4.97
CA SER A 30 -8.03 -1.11 -4.06
C SER A 30 -6.91 -2.01 -4.59
N PRO A 31 -6.78 -2.31 -5.90
CA PRO A 31 -5.62 -3.05 -6.41
C PRO A 31 -4.28 -2.32 -6.20
N PHE A 32 -4.30 -0.99 -6.09
CA PHE A 32 -3.11 -0.18 -5.82
C PHE A 32 -2.77 -0.07 -4.33
N ALA A 33 -3.61 -0.57 -3.42
CA ALA A 33 -3.37 -0.47 -1.98
C ALA A 33 -2.04 -1.13 -1.55
N ARG A 34 -1.63 -2.21 -2.23
CA ARG A 34 -0.35 -2.89 -1.99
C ARG A 34 0.87 -2.05 -2.39
N VAL A 35 0.72 -1.07 -3.27
CA VAL A 35 1.84 -0.23 -3.74
C VAL A 35 2.50 0.48 -2.56
N LEU A 36 1.73 0.86 -1.53
CA LEU A 36 2.26 1.47 -0.32
C LEU A 36 3.28 0.56 0.40
N SER A 37 2.86 -0.64 0.80
CA SER A 37 3.73 -1.59 1.50
C SER A 37 4.88 -2.08 0.62
N ALA A 38 4.62 -2.34 -0.66
CA ALA A 38 5.61 -2.85 -1.60
C ALA A 38 6.72 -1.83 -1.90
N ASN A 39 6.37 -0.57 -2.19
CA ASN A 39 7.39 0.47 -2.39
C ASN A 39 8.20 0.67 -1.12
N TYR A 40 7.54 0.79 0.03
CA TYR A 40 8.26 1.03 1.28
C TYR A 40 9.25 -0.10 1.58
N ALA A 41 8.82 -1.37 1.51
CA ALA A 41 9.71 -2.50 1.76
C ALA A 41 10.91 -2.52 0.81
N LYS A 42 10.69 -2.23 -0.49
CA LYS A 42 11.75 -2.26 -1.50
C LYS A 42 12.75 -1.12 -1.33
N GLU A 43 12.28 0.11 -1.12
CA GLU A 43 13.15 1.28 -0.93
C GLU A 43 13.93 1.17 0.38
N MET A 44 13.29 0.72 1.45
CA MET A 44 13.93 0.54 2.75
C MET A 44 15.02 -0.54 2.69
N CYS A 45 14.73 -1.68 2.05
CA CYS A 45 15.70 -2.75 1.82
C CYS A 45 16.90 -2.24 0.99
N SER A 46 16.62 -1.52 -0.10
CA SER A 46 17.68 -1.03 -1.00
C SER A 46 18.56 0.01 -0.30
N CYS A 47 17.95 0.94 0.43
CA CYS A 47 18.66 1.96 1.17
C CYS A 47 19.57 1.36 2.26
N LEU A 48 19.07 0.37 3.02
CA LEU A 48 19.84 -0.28 4.08
C LEU A 48 20.93 -1.21 3.55
N PHE A 49 20.63 -2.05 2.57
CA PHE A 49 21.49 -3.19 2.22
C PHE A 49 22.24 -3.04 0.91
N VAL A 50 21.85 -2.09 0.05
CA VAL A 50 22.57 -1.76 -1.20
C VAL A 50 23.34 -0.47 -1.03
N SER A 51 22.69 0.57 -0.49
CA SER A 51 23.30 1.88 -0.27
C SER A 51 23.99 2.02 1.10
N GLU A 52 23.77 1.09 2.02
CA GLU A 52 24.39 1.04 3.35
C GLU A 52 24.23 2.35 4.15
N LEU A 53 23.06 2.98 4.02
CA LEU A 53 22.71 4.21 4.75
C LEU A 53 22.11 3.89 6.12
N SER A 54 22.07 4.88 7.01
CA SER A 54 21.50 4.71 8.35
C SER A 54 20.00 4.44 8.29
N GLN A 55 19.50 3.68 9.27
CA GLN A 55 18.08 3.36 9.36
C GLN A 55 17.21 4.61 9.39
N ASP A 56 17.57 5.62 10.20
CA ASP A 56 16.83 6.90 10.28
C ASP A 56 16.74 7.61 8.93
N HIS A 57 17.80 7.55 8.11
CA HIS A 57 17.77 8.11 6.76
C HIS A 57 16.83 7.30 5.87
N CYS A 58 16.94 5.98 5.91
CA CYS A 58 16.13 5.08 5.09
C CYS A 58 14.65 5.14 5.44
N GLU A 59 14.29 5.30 6.71
CA GLU A 59 12.88 5.46 7.12
C GLU A 59 12.28 6.74 6.53
N ASN A 60 13.02 7.85 6.57
CA ASN A 60 12.57 9.11 5.99
C ASN A 60 12.49 9.03 4.46
N TYR A 61 13.48 8.43 3.81
CA TYR A 61 13.51 8.26 2.36
C TYR A 61 12.36 7.37 1.85
N SER A 62 12.14 6.22 2.49
CA SER A 62 11.19 5.21 2.03
C SER A 62 9.73 5.59 2.27
N SER A 63 9.48 6.50 3.21
CA SER A 63 8.14 6.93 3.62
C SER A 63 7.36 7.68 2.53
N GLN A 64 8.01 8.18 1.48
CA GLN A 64 7.39 9.03 0.44
C GLN A 64 6.39 10.04 1.05
N TYR A 65 5.14 10.07 0.56
CA TYR A 65 4.06 10.91 1.10
C TYR A 65 3.23 10.25 2.21
N VAL A 66 3.25 8.92 2.31
CA VAL A 66 2.41 8.15 3.25
C VAL A 66 3.27 7.10 3.92
N LYS A 67 3.38 7.17 5.25
CA LYS A 67 4.06 6.15 6.04
C LYS A 67 3.24 4.86 6.06
N PRO A 68 3.89 3.67 5.99
CA PRO A 68 3.20 2.41 6.25
C PRO A 68 2.67 2.40 7.68
N ALA A 69 1.69 1.53 7.95
CA ALA A 69 1.18 1.33 9.30
C ALA A 69 2.23 0.69 10.22
N GLY A 70 3.18 -0.04 9.66
CA GLY A 70 4.37 -0.50 10.36
C GLY A 70 5.35 -1.22 9.45
N GLN A 71 6.50 -1.57 10.04
CA GLN A 71 7.60 -2.26 9.38
C GLN A 71 8.33 -3.19 10.34
N GLN A 72 9.02 -4.18 9.79
CA GLN A 72 9.97 -5.03 10.46
C GLN A 72 11.22 -5.18 9.60
N ILE A 73 12.39 -5.05 10.22
CA ILE A 73 13.68 -5.11 9.55
C ILE A 73 14.46 -6.26 10.18
N ASP A 74 14.87 -7.22 9.36
CA ASP A 74 15.78 -8.28 9.75
C ASP A 74 17.16 -8.00 9.14
N LEU A 75 18.08 -7.55 9.99
CA LEU A 75 19.45 -7.24 9.60
C LEU A 75 20.30 -8.49 9.31
N VAL A 76 19.94 -9.64 9.88
CA VAL A 76 20.69 -10.90 9.72
C VAL A 76 20.36 -11.53 8.39
N SER A 77 19.07 -11.68 8.07
CA SER A 77 18.63 -12.23 6.78
C SER A 77 18.54 -11.19 5.66
N LYS A 78 18.81 -9.92 5.97
CA LYS A 78 18.71 -8.76 5.06
C LYS A 78 17.34 -8.64 4.39
N LYS A 79 16.31 -8.55 5.22
CA LYS A 79 14.91 -8.47 4.80
C LYS A 79 14.18 -7.29 5.42
N VAL A 80 13.19 -6.77 4.70
CA VAL A 80 12.25 -5.77 5.19
C VAL A 80 10.84 -6.21 4.88
N ILE A 81 9.99 -6.21 5.90
CA ILE A 81 8.54 -6.40 5.80
C ILE A 81 7.87 -5.07 6.13
N ALA A 82 6.88 -4.66 5.36
CA ALA A 82 6.07 -3.49 5.65
C ALA A 82 4.59 -3.78 5.41
N TRP A 83 3.72 -3.12 6.17
CA TRP A 83 2.27 -3.29 6.03
C TRP A 83 1.51 -1.96 6.12
N GLY A 84 0.38 -1.90 5.41
CA GLY A 84 -0.48 -0.71 5.32
C GLY A 84 -1.65 -0.96 4.39
N TRP A 85 -2.78 -0.27 4.63
CA TRP A 85 -4.02 -0.42 3.83
C TRP A 85 -4.43 -1.89 3.58
N GLY A 86 -4.34 -2.72 4.62
CA GLY A 86 -4.72 -4.14 4.58
C GLY A 86 -3.79 -5.04 3.77
N ASN A 87 -2.63 -4.55 3.35
CA ASN A 87 -1.64 -5.32 2.60
C ASN A 87 -0.31 -5.39 3.34
N GLU A 88 0.40 -6.49 3.14
CA GLU A 88 1.77 -6.71 3.60
C GLU A 88 2.67 -6.99 2.39
N SER A 89 3.93 -6.58 2.45
CA SER A 89 4.92 -6.85 1.42
C SER A 89 6.30 -7.03 2.02
N GLU A 90 7.07 -7.97 1.45
CA GLU A 90 8.42 -8.29 1.88
C GLU A 90 9.41 -8.02 0.73
N ALA A 91 10.55 -7.42 1.06
CA ALA A 91 11.70 -7.32 0.19
C ALA A 91 12.91 -8.03 0.83
N SER A 92 13.68 -8.72 0.01
CA SER A 92 14.93 -9.39 0.43
C SER A 92 16.08 -8.91 -0.44
N TRP A 93 17.23 -8.65 0.19
CA TRP A 93 18.48 -8.41 -0.51
C TRP A 93 18.97 -9.71 -1.17
N ILE A 94 19.33 -9.64 -2.46
CA ILE A 94 19.80 -10.82 -3.22
C ILE A 94 21.31 -10.80 -3.40
N SER A 95 21.84 -9.70 -3.93
CA SER A 95 23.28 -9.49 -4.14
C SER A 95 23.55 -8.01 -4.39
N GLN A 96 24.82 -7.61 -4.41
CA GLN A 96 25.18 -6.23 -4.73
C GLN A 96 24.78 -5.81 -6.16
N ARG A 97 24.80 -6.76 -7.12
CA ARG A 97 24.42 -6.49 -8.52
C ARG A 97 22.92 -6.44 -8.71
N GLU A 98 22.18 -7.33 -8.06
CA GLU A 98 20.72 -7.43 -8.21
C GLU A 98 19.95 -6.52 -7.25
N GLY A 99 20.59 -6.13 -6.15
CA GLY A 99 20.00 -5.34 -5.08
C GLY A 99 18.90 -6.08 -4.33
N CYS A 100 17.87 -5.33 -3.92
CA CYS A 100 16.70 -5.86 -3.25
C CYS A 100 15.58 -6.23 -4.23
N ARG A 101 15.00 -7.40 -4.01
CA ARG A 101 13.85 -7.90 -4.75
C ARG A 101 12.64 -7.98 -3.84
N LEU A 102 11.48 -7.59 -4.37
CA LEU A 102 10.21 -7.88 -3.73
C LEU A 102 9.95 -9.39 -3.81
N ASN A 103 9.74 -10.02 -2.68
CA ASN A 103 9.28 -11.39 -2.64
C ASN A 103 7.85 -11.39 -3.18
N LEU A 104 7.68 -11.98 -4.37
CA LEU A 104 6.42 -11.98 -5.10
C LEU A 104 5.30 -12.44 -4.16
N ALA A 105 4.40 -11.53 -3.81
CA ALA A 105 3.08 -11.85 -3.31
C ALA A 105 2.28 -12.44 -4.48
N HIS A 106 2.56 -13.70 -4.82
CA HIS A 106 2.09 -14.41 -6.01
C HIS A 106 0.59 -14.78 -5.92
N ASN A 107 -0.27 -13.82 -5.55
CA ASN A 107 -1.73 -13.97 -5.49
C ASN A 107 -2.47 -12.98 -6.41
N THR A 108 -1.78 -12.30 -7.34
CA THR A 108 -2.43 -11.40 -8.31
C THR A 108 -2.35 -11.88 -9.76
N SER A 109 -1.81 -13.07 -10.04
CA SER A 109 -1.80 -13.68 -11.38
C SER A 109 -2.74 -14.89 -11.52
N ASN A 110 -3.73 -15.02 -10.63
CA ASN A 110 -4.80 -16.00 -10.76
C ASN A 110 -6.12 -15.27 -11.02
N LYS A 111 -6.23 -14.68 -12.21
CA LYS A 111 -7.47 -14.38 -12.93
C LYS A 111 -7.18 -14.41 -14.42
#